data_AF-A0A8B7P3B5-F1
#
_entry.id   AF-A0A8B7P3B5-F1
#
_cell.length_a   1.000
_cell.length_b   1.000
_cell.length_c   1.000
_cell.angle_alpha   90.00
_cell.angle_beta   90.00
_cell.angle_gamma   90.00
#
_symmetry.space_group_name_H-M   'P 1'
#
loop_
_entity.id
_entity.type
_entity.pdbx_description
1 polymer ?
#
loop_
_entity_poly.entity_id
_entity_poly.type
_entity_poly.pdbx_seq_one_letter_code
_entity_poly.pdbx_strand_id
1 'polypeptide(L)'
;MAVVCSCRSKLLNNFFIIFRFFFSGKLGVKLLLILVVLLLLHLLSTTTTPQATMVVPSLQSYCHILQLTRNTSKCSVIYTSAGSLHSSAALSAFPLKYPNHKMDKDVRIRKTVKENNFHRANVVAMMRVPHLLPREIVEDAKDELKTMPLNHHWTRMHPRCLVTSRPRGLVKDWKLSRIVWRHEADYNKLSGVQWAFWR
;
A
#
# COMPACT_ATOMS: atom_id res chain seq x y z
N MET A 1 26.80 47.99 -15.44
CA MET A 1 26.22 47.91 -16.80
C MET A 1 27.01 46.89 -17.61
N ALA A 2 26.31 46.27 -18.56
CA ALA A 2 26.62 45.06 -19.31
C ALA A 2 28.05 44.99 -19.89
N VAL A 3 28.70 43.82 -19.81
CA VAL A 3 28.87 42.85 -20.92
C VAL A 3 29.63 43.43 -22.10
N VAL A 4 30.81 42.88 -22.39
CA VAL A 4 31.13 42.47 -23.77
C VAL A 4 31.85 41.13 -23.74
N CYS A 5 31.17 40.16 -24.30
CA CYS A 5 31.68 38.87 -24.76
C CYS A 5 32.53 39.10 -26.02
N SER A 6 33.68 38.43 -26.15
CA SER A 6 34.24 38.14 -27.48
C SER A 6 35.25 37.00 -27.44
N CYS A 7 34.95 35.99 -28.28
CA CYS A 7 35.90 35.21 -29.09
C CYS A 7 37.22 34.80 -28.42
N ARG A 8 37.35 33.56 -27.94
CA ARG A 8 37.56 32.32 -28.71
C ARG A 8 38.59 32.47 -29.84
N SER A 9 39.56 31.54 -29.81
CA SER A 9 40.59 31.28 -30.82
C SER A 9 41.81 32.21 -30.85
N LYS A 10 42.70 32.02 -29.87
CA LYS A 10 44.16 32.05 -30.01
C LYS A 10 44.73 31.79 -28.63
N LEU A 11 45.28 30.60 -28.40
CA LEU A 11 46.38 30.32 -27.43
C LEU A 11 46.55 28.81 -27.27
N LEU A 12 46.63 28.10 -28.40
CA LEU A 12 47.19 26.74 -28.47
C LEU A 12 48.72 26.72 -28.33
N ASN A 13 49.35 27.80 -27.87
CA ASN A 13 50.81 27.94 -27.80
C ASN A 13 51.39 28.21 -26.39
N ASN A 14 50.62 28.04 -25.30
CA ASN A 14 51.15 28.29 -23.94
C ASN A 14 50.98 27.13 -22.94
N PHE A 15 50.65 25.93 -23.42
CA PHE A 15 50.48 24.74 -22.58
C PHE A 15 51.78 24.24 -21.89
N PHE A 16 52.94 24.80 -22.26
CA PHE A 16 54.25 24.35 -21.79
C PHE A 16 54.88 25.19 -20.66
N ILE A 17 54.32 26.36 -20.31
CA ILE A 17 54.96 27.29 -19.34
C ILE A 17 54.39 27.17 -17.92
N ILE A 18 53.18 26.63 -17.73
CA ILE A 18 52.52 26.66 -16.41
C ILE A 18 52.99 25.52 -15.48
N PHE A 19 53.60 24.45 -16.01
CA PHE A 19 54.01 23.30 -15.20
C PHE A 19 55.19 23.58 -14.26
N ARG A 20 55.90 24.70 -14.42
CA ARG A 20 57.12 25.02 -13.65
C ARG A 20 56.93 26.08 -12.56
N PHE A 21 55.72 26.61 -12.37
CA PHE A 21 55.45 27.69 -11.40
C PHE A 21 54.65 27.26 -10.14
N PHE A 22 54.21 26.01 -10.05
CA PHE A 22 53.34 25.53 -8.97
C PHE A 22 54.10 24.93 -7.78
N PHE A 23 55.31 25.45 -7.49
CA PHE A 23 56.15 24.99 -6.39
C PHE A 23 56.54 26.16 -5.48
N SER A 24 55.56 26.90 -4.95
CA SER A 24 55.77 27.79 -3.79
C SER A 24 54.46 28.31 -3.19
N GLY A 25 54.27 28.02 -1.90
CA GLY A 25 53.57 28.93 -0.97
C GLY A 25 52.08 28.69 -0.70
N LYS A 26 51.78 28.07 0.45
CA LYS A 26 50.60 28.22 1.35
C LYS A 26 49.15 28.22 0.80
N LEU A 27 48.90 28.11 -0.50
CA LEU A 27 47.56 27.96 -1.09
C LEU A 27 47.19 26.51 -1.43
N GLY A 28 48.16 25.58 -1.36
CA GLY A 28 47.99 24.19 -1.76
C GLY A 28 47.07 23.37 -0.85
N VAL A 29 47.14 23.55 0.47
CA VAL A 29 46.38 22.70 1.41
C VAL A 29 44.87 22.96 1.32
N LYS A 30 44.44 24.21 1.12
CA LYS A 30 43.02 24.55 0.96
C LYS A 30 42.45 24.06 -0.37
N LEU A 31 43.22 24.16 -1.46
CA LEU A 31 42.78 23.70 -2.78
C LEU A 31 42.75 22.16 -2.84
N LEU A 32 43.67 21.50 -2.14
CA LEU A 32 43.71 20.04 -2.00
C LEU A 32 42.58 19.52 -1.10
N LEU A 33 42.21 20.25 -0.03
CA LEU A 33 41.03 19.92 0.78
C LEU A 33 39.73 20.06 -0.02
N ILE A 34 39.58 21.10 -0.84
CA ILE A 34 38.39 21.32 -1.67
C ILE A 34 38.28 20.24 -2.75
N LEU A 35 39.40 19.84 -3.38
CA LEU A 35 39.42 18.73 -4.33
C LEU A 35 39.09 17.39 -3.65
N VAL A 36 39.61 17.11 -2.45
CA VAL A 36 39.32 15.88 -1.70
C VAL A 36 37.86 15.82 -1.25
N VAL A 37 37.26 16.93 -0.81
CA VAL A 37 35.84 17.00 -0.43
C VAL A 37 34.92 16.82 -1.64
N LEU A 38 35.25 17.41 -2.79
CA LEU A 38 34.49 17.23 -4.04
C LEU A 38 34.60 15.79 -4.57
N LEU A 39 35.77 15.14 -4.42
CA LEU A 39 35.99 13.75 -4.83
C LEU A 39 35.29 12.76 -3.88
N LEU A 40 35.24 13.04 -2.57
CA LEU A 40 34.44 12.27 -1.59
C LEU A 40 32.93 12.42 -1.82
N LEU A 41 32.42 13.62 -2.12
CA LEU A 41 31.01 13.84 -2.48
C LEU A 41 30.60 13.10 -3.77
N HIS A 42 31.53 13.01 -4.74
CA HIS A 42 31.30 12.24 -5.97
C HIS A 42 31.26 10.72 -5.72
N LEU A 43 32.06 10.21 -4.77
CA LEU A 43 32.09 8.79 -4.40
C LEU A 43 30.90 8.34 -3.53
N LEU A 44 30.35 9.24 -2.70
CA LEU A 44 29.13 9.00 -1.90
C LEU A 44 27.85 8.94 -2.76
N SER A 45 27.89 9.43 -4.00
CA SER A 45 26.75 9.41 -4.93
C SER A 45 26.64 8.11 -5.73
N THR A 46 27.64 7.22 -5.67
CA THR A 46 27.71 5.98 -6.48
C THR A 46 27.48 4.68 -5.69
N THR A 47 27.16 4.74 -4.40
CA THR A 47 26.84 3.55 -3.60
C THR A 47 25.41 3.59 -3.04
N THR A 48 24.43 3.70 -3.94
CA THR A 48 23.10 3.14 -3.67
C THR A 48 23.09 1.75 -4.28
N THR A 49 23.33 0.76 -3.44
CA THR A 49 23.09 -0.66 -3.74
C THR A 49 21.63 -0.83 -4.19
N PRO A 50 21.33 -1.25 -5.43
CA PRO A 50 20.05 -1.87 -5.69
C PRO A 50 20.06 -3.22 -4.98
N GLN A 51 19.18 -3.38 -3.98
CA GLN A 51 18.88 -4.71 -3.45
C GLN A 51 18.44 -5.58 -4.62
N ALA A 52 19.24 -6.61 -4.89
CA ALA A 52 18.89 -7.71 -5.75
C ALA A 52 17.57 -8.30 -5.25
N THR A 53 16.50 -8.06 -5.99
CA THR A 53 15.29 -8.85 -5.89
C THR A 53 15.63 -10.26 -6.36
N MET A 54 15.81 -11.18 -5.40
CA MET A 54 15.71 -12.59 -5.70
C MET A 54 14.32 -12.84 -6.30
N VAL A 55 14.32 -13.20 -7.58
CA VAL A 55 13.17 -13.84 -8.22
C VAL A 55 13.03 -15.21 -7.58
N VAL A 56 12.23 -15.28 -6.52
CA VAL A 56 11.60 -16.54 -6.13
C VAL A 56 10.45 -16.74 -7.13
N PRO A 57 10.39 -17.86 -7.87
CA PRO A 57 9.26 -18.18 -8.72
C PRO A 57 8.06 -18.48 -7.82
N SER A 58 7.34 -17.41 -7.45
CA SER A 58 6.12 -17.49 -6.67
C SER A 58 4.97 -17.94 -7.56
N LEU A 59 4.67 -19.23 -7.50
CA LEU A 59 3.31 -19.76 -7.51
C LEU A 59 2.41 -19.28 -8.66
N GLN A 60 2.90 -19.36 -9.90
CA GLN A 60 2.04 -19.38 -11.08
C GLN A 60 1.19 -20.68 -11.16
N SER A 61 1.43 -21.68 -10.30
CA SER A 61 0.77 -23.01 -10.35
C SER A 61 -0.34 -23.25 -9.31
N TYR A 62 -0.69 -22.31 -8.44
CA TYR A 62 -1.83 -22.50 -7.50
C TYR A 62 -3.01 -21.54 -7.73
N CYS A 63 -3.05 -20.85 -8.87
CA CYS A 63 -4.19 -20.05 -9.29
C CYS A 63 -5.05 -20.72 -10.38
N HIS A 64 -5.00 -22.05 -10.48
CA HIS A 64 -5.82 -22.81 -11.44
C HIS A 64 -7.11 -23.43 -10.84
N ILE A 65 -7.45 -23.15 -9.57
CA ILE A 65 -8.70 -23.61 -8.92
C ILE A 65 -9.62 -22.43 -8.49
N LEU A 66 -9.25 -21.18 -8.76
CA LEU A 66 -10.12 -20.01 -8.52
C LEU A 66 -10.38 -19.17 -9.79
N GLN A 67 -10.47 -19.83 -10.95
CA GLN A 67 -10.86 -19.22 -12.22
C GLN A 67 -12.20 -19.74 -12.78
N LEU A 68 -13.13 -20.22 -11.93
CA LEU A 68 -14.46 -20.67 -12.38
C LEU A 68 -15.66 -19.86 -11.88
N THR A 69 -15.47 -18.63 -11.37
CA THR A 69 -16.60 -17.68 -11.26
C THR A 69 -16.17 -16.24 -11.54
N ARG A 70 -15.36 -16.03 -12.59
CA ARG A 70 -15.22 -14.71 -13.21
C ARG A 70 -16.40 -14.48 -14.18
N ASN A 71 -17.63 -14.50 -13.65
CA ASN A 71 -18.82 -14.08 -14.37
C ASN A 71 -19.12 -12.62 -13.99
N THR A 72 -18.27 -11.71 -14.51
CA THR A 72 -18.36 -10.27 -14.30
C THR A 72 -19.54 -9.62 -15.03
N SER A 73 -20.44 -10.40 -15.65
CA SER A 73 -21.68 -9.89 -16.25
C SER A 73 -22.89 -9.89 -15.30
N LYS A 74 -22.79 -10.51 -14.11
CA LYS A 74 -23.88 -10.51 -13.10
C LYS A 74 -23.63 -9.64 -11.86
N CYS A 75 -22.49 -8.95 -11.78
CA CYS A 75 -22.17 -8.07 -10.65
C CYS A 75 -22.46 -6.58 -10.89
N SER A 76 -23.21 -6.24 -11.94
CA SER A 76 -23.79 -4.91 -12.15
C SER A 76 -25.21 -4.78 -11.59
N VAL A 77 -25.89 -5.89 -11.30
CA VAL A 77 -27.32 -5.90 -10.90
C VAL A 77 -27.54 -5.56 -9.42
N ILE A 78 -26.48 -5.50 -8.59
CA ILE A 78 -26.61 -5.15 -7.16
C ILE A 78 -26.39 -3.65 -6.91
N TYR A 79 -25.82 -2.89 -7.86
CA TYR A 79 -25.56 -1.46 -7.66
C TYR A 79 -26.69 -0.52 -8.12
N THR A 80 -27.70 -1.02 -8.83
CA THR A 80 -28.85 -0.19 -9.27
C THR A 80 -29.98 -0.09 -8.24
N SER A 81 -30.03 -0.95 -7.22
CA SER A 81 -31.04 -0.87 -6.14
C SER A 81 -30.59 -0.09 -4.90
N ALA A 82 -29.32 0.34 -4.84
CA ALA A 82 -28.85 1.25 -3.78
C ALA A 82 -29.34 2.71 -3.99
N GLY A 83 -29.85 3.03 -5.18
CA GLY A 83 -30.37 4.36 -5.52
C GLY A 83 -31.72 4.72 -4.87
N SER A 84 -32.45 3.77 -4.28
CA SER A 84 -33.77 4.02 -3.69
C SER A 84 -33.78 4.18 -2.17
N LEU A 85 -32.65 3.97 -1.50
CA LEU A 85 -32.57 4.03 -0.02
C LEU A 85 -32.15 5.41 0.53
N HIS A 86 -31.82 6.35 -0.35
CA HIS A 86 -31.40 7.71 0.02
C HIS A 86 -32.20 8.74 -0.79
N SER A 87 -33.51 8.83 -0.51
CA SER A 87 -34.50 9.67 -1.19
C SER A 87 -34.40 11.17 -0.86
N SER A 88 -33.23 11.70 -0.52
CA SER A 88 -33.04 13.15 -0.38
C SER A 88 -32.44 13.72 -1.66
N ALA A 89 -33.13 14.69 -2.26
CA ALA A 89 -32.68 15.39 -3.46
C ALA A 89 -31.30 16.07 -3.32
N ALA A 90 -30.80 16.25 -2.09
CA ALA A 90 -29.46 16.77 -1.82
C ALA A 90 -28.35 15.70 -1.97
N LEU A 91 -28.66 14.41 -1.80
CA LEU A 91 -27.68 13.32 -1.94
C LEU A 91 -27.54 12.82 -3.39
N SER A 92 -28.43 13.22 -4.30
CA SER A 92 -28.26 12.93 -5.73
C SER A 92 -27.14 13.75 -6.38
N ALA A 93 -26.79 14.92 -5.82
CA ALA A 93 -25.72 15.78 -6.30
C ALA A 93 -24.31 15.24 -6.03
N PHE A 94 -24.13 14.46 -4.96
CA PHE A 94 -22.87 13.80 -4.62
C PHE A 94 -23.15 12.37 -4.13
N PRO A 95 -23.18 11.38 -5.04
CA PRO A 95 -23.47 10.01 -4.64
C PRO A 95 -22.38 9.51 -3.70
N LEU A 96 -22.77 9.21 -2.45
CA LEU A 96 -21.87 8.56 -1.50
C LEU A 96 -21.43 7.22 -2.09
N LYS A 97 -20.11 6.98 -2.15
CA LYS A 97 -19.53 5.72 -2.63
C LYS A 97 -20.07 4.49 -1.87
N TYR A 98 -20.43 4.68 -0.60
CA TYR A 98 -20.98 3.66 0.27
C TYR A 98 -22.25 4.19 0.96
N PRO A 99 -23.28 3.33 1.18
CA PRO A 99 -24.52 3.69 1.87
C PRO A 99 -24.38 4.46 3.20
N ASN A 100 -23.37 4.13 4.02
CA ASN A 100 -23.17 4.79 5.31
C ASN A 100 -21.68 5.07 5.55
N HIS A 101 -21.38 6.13 6.32
CA HIS A 101 -20.02 6.44 6.79
C HIS A 101 -19.38 5.29 7.59
N LYS A 102 -20.20 4.47 8.25
CA LYS A 102 -19.73 3.27 8.98
C LYS A 102 -19.16 2.21 8.04
N MET A 103 -19.69 2.12 6.83
CA MET A 103 -19.16 1.22 5.81
C MET A 103 -17.88 1.79 5.19
N ASP A 104 -17.83 3.09 4.93
CA ASP A 104 -16.59 3.75 4.50
C ASP A 104 -15.44 3.51 5.49
N LYS A 105 -15.71 3.68 6.79
CA LYS A 105 -14.75 3.38 7.86
C LYS A 105 -14.30 1.91 7.82
N ASP A 106 -15.23 0.97 7.67
CA ASP A 106 -14.90 -0.47 7.59
C ASP A 106 -14.03 -0.78 6.36
N VAL A 107 -14.29 -0.14 5.23
CA VAL A 107 -13.46 -0.30 4.03
C VAL A 107 -12.06 0.27 4.23
N ARG A 108 -11.91 1.42 4.87
CA ARG A 108 -10.59 1.96 5.23
C ARG A 108 -9.81 1.00 6.12
N ILE A 109 -10.46 0.43 7.14
CA ILE A 109 -9.85 -0.58 8.02
C ILE A 109 -9.40 -1.80 7.21
N ARG A 110 -10.25 -2.35 6.33
CA ARG A 110 -9.89 -3.52 5.50
C ARG A 110 -8.69 -3.27 4.59
N LYS A 111 -8.52 -2.05 4.07
CA LYS A 111 -7.35 -1.68 3.26
C LYS A 111 -6.08 -1.68 4.10
N THR A 112 -6.10 -1.00 5.25
CA THR A 112 -4.96 -0.99 6.19
C THR A 112 -4.62 -2.39 6.69
N VAL A 113 -5.61 -3.23 6.97
CA VAL A 113 -5.39 -4.63 7.35
C VAL A 113 -4.73 -5.38 6.19
N LYS A 114 -5.21 -5.24 4.95
CA LYS A 114 -4.64 -5.90 3.78
C LYS A 114 -3.14 -5.57 3.60
N GLU A 115 -2.78 -4.31 3.78
CA GLU A 115 -1.40 -3.83 3.66
C GLU A 115 -0.49 -4.40 4.76
N ASN A 116 -0.95 -4.41 6.01
CA ASN A 116 -0.11 -4.69 7.18
C ASN A 116 -0.22 -6.12 7.75
N ASN A 117 -1.14 -6.96 7.25
CA ASN A 117 -1.45 -8.25 7.88
C ASN A 117 -0.24 -9.21 7.91
N PHE A 118 0.55 -9.27 6.83
CA PHE A 118 1.73 -10.13 6.77
C PHE A 118 2.80 -9.71 7.78
N HIS A 119 3.12 -8.41 7.80
CA HIS A 119 4.09 -7.86 8.72
C HIS A 119 3.68 -8.09 10.18
N ARG A 120 2.42 -7.78 10.54
CA ARG A 120 1.88 -8.07 11.87
C ARG A 120 1.95 -9.54 12.23
N ALA A 121 1.61 -10.44 11.30
CA ALA A 121 1.63 -11.89 11.56
C ALA A 121 3.04 -12.38 11.92
N ASN A 122 4.07 -11.87 11.22
CA ASN A 122 5.47 -12.20 11.50
C ASN A 122 5.91 -11.70 12.88
N VAL A 123 5.65 -10.44 13.20
CA VAL A 123 5.98 -9.85 14.51
C VAL A 123 5.28 -10.58 15.65
N VAL A 124 4.00 -10.91 15.47
CA VAL A 124 3.23 -11.69 16.45
C VAL A 124 3.76 -13.11 16.58
N ALA A 125 4.25 -13.74 15.51
CA ALA A 125 4.87 -15.06 15.56
C ALA A 125 6.15 -15.03 16.41
N MET A 126 7.02 -14.04 16.21
CA MET A 126 8.23 -13.86 17.03
C MET A 126 7.90 -13.67 18.51
N MET A 127 6.90 -12.83 18.82
CA MET A 127 6.46 -12.58 20.19
C MET A 127 5.88 -13.82 20.89
N ARG A 128 5.22 -14.72 20.15
CA ARG A 128 4.54 -15.90 20.71
C ARG A 128 5.49 -17.03 21.10
N VAL A 129 6.74 -16.99 20.67
CA VAL A 129 7.71 -18.09 20.87
C VAL A 129 8.90 -17.63 21.73
N PRO A 130 8.68 -17.25 23.00
CA PRO A 130 9.74 -16.70 23.86
C PRO A 130 10.76 -17.73 24.34
N HIS A 131 10.49 -19.02 24.15
CA HIS A 131 11.37 -20.11 24.58
C HIS A 131 12.44 -20.45 23.53
N LEU A 132 12.22 -20.11 22.25
CA LEU A 132 13.20 -20.32 21.18
C LEU A 132 14.03 -19.05 20.88
N LEU A 133 13.43 -17.87 21.06
CA LEU A 133 14.08 -16.59 20.74
C LEU A 133 14.73 -15.97 22.00
N PRO A 134 15.88 -15.29 21.85
CA PRO A 134 16.41 -14.40 22.89
C PRO A 134 15.39 -13.33 23.32
N ARG A 135 15.46 -12.92 24.59
CA ARG A 135 14.51 -11.95 25.17
C ARG A 135 14.52 -10.60 24.47
N GLU A 136 15.69 -10.14 24.05
CA GLU A 136 15.89 -8.86 23.36
C GLU A 136 15.01 -8.76 22.10
N ILE A 137 15.04 -9.77 21.24
CA ILE A 137 14.24 -9.81 20.01
C ILE A 137 12.74 -9.83 20.31
N VAL A 138 12.33 -10.50 21.39
CA VAL A 138 10.93 -10.55 21.82
C VAL A 138 10.46 -9.19 22.34
N GLU A 139 11.34 -8.45 23.02
CA GLU A 139 11.08 -7.09 23.48
C GLU A 139 10.97 -6.12 22.31
N ASP A 140 11.88 -6.19 21.35
CA ASP A 140 11.83 -5.39 20.11
C ASP A 140 10.53 -5.65 19.34
N ALA A 141 10.13 -6.91 19.18
CA ALA A 141 8.87 -7.27 18.52
C ALA A 141 7.64 -6.74 19.26
N LYS A 142 7.67 -6.67 20.60
CA LYS A 142 6.57 -6.07 21.39
C LYS A 142 6.50 -4.57 21.16
N ASP A 143 7.64 -3.90 21.05
CA ASP A 143 7.69 -2.46 20.83
C ASP A 143 7.27 -2.11 19.41
N GLU A 144 7.72 -2.86 18.41
CA GLU A 144 7.23 -2.75 17.04
C GLU A 144 5.72 -2.95 16.94
N LEU A 145 5.16 -3.93 17.67
CA LEU A 145 3.71 -4.14 17.70
C LEU A 145 2.93 -2.94 18.27
N LYS A 146 3.53 -2.18 19.19
CA LYS A 146 2.92 -0.97 19.78
C LYS A 146 2.99 0.23 18.83
N THR A 147 4.03 0.35 18.00
CA THR A 147 4.18 1.47 17.06
C THR A 147 3.23 1.37 15.87
N MET A 148 2.76 0.16 15.53
CA MET A 148 1.86 -0.07 14.39
C MET A 148 0.52 0.71 14.51
N PRO A 149 -0.06 1.14 13.37
CA PRO A 149 -1.27 1.98 13.36
C PRO A 149 -2.51 1.21 13.81
N LEU A 150 -3.19 1.63 14.87
CA LEU A 150 -4.30 0.91 15.54
C LEU A 150 -5.32 0.15 14.65
N ASN A 151 -5.69 0.68 13.48
CA ASN A 151 -6.69 0.09 12.58
C ASN A 151 -6.17 -1.10 11.73
N HIS A 152 -4.89 -1.46 11.82
CA HIS A 152 -4.33 -2.63 11.14
C HIS A 152 -4.76 -3.97 11.75
N HIS A 153 -5.34 -3.97 12.96
CA HIS A 153 -5.73 -5.21 13.64
C HIS A 153 -6.97 -5.85 13.00
N TRP A 154 -6.88 -7.11 12.58
CA TRP A 154 -7.96 -7.80 11.87
C TRP A 154 -9.28 -7.88 12.66
N THR A 155 -9.24 -8.00 13.99
CA THR A 155 -10.45 -8.00 14.86
C THR A 155 -11.28 -6.71 14.78
N ARG A 156 -10.71 -5.60 14.29
CA ARG A 156 -11.45 -4.34 14.10
C ARG A 156 -12.41 -4.40 12.90
N MET A 157 -12.21 -5.33 11.98
CA MET A 157 -13.09 -5.49 10.82
C MET A 157 -14.45 -6.03 11.25
N HIS A 158 -15.54 -5.44 10.75
CA HIS A 158 -16.89 -5.91 11.05
C HIS A 158 -17.58 -6.42 9.79
N PRO A 159 -18.17 -7.64 9.79
CA PRO A 159 -18.96 -8.10 8.67
C PRO A 159 -20.25 -7.26 8.58
N ARG A 160 -20.43 -6.53 7.47
CA ARG A 160 -21.61 -5.68 7.21
C ARG A 160 -22.34 -6.17 5.96
N CYS A 161 -23.62 -5.85 5.90
CA CYS A 161 -24.41 -6.03 4.67
C CYS A 161 -23.83 -5.17 3.55
N LEU A 162 -23.61 -5.74 2.37
CA LEU A 162 -23.06 -5.00 1.22
C LEU A 162 -24.00 -3.88 0.74
N VAL A 163 -25.32 -4.09 0.80
CA VAL A 163 -26.33 -3.14 0.30
C VAL A 163 -26.67 -2.07 1.34
N THR A 164 -27.00 -2.48 2.57
CA THR A 164 -27.53 -1.58 3.59
C THR A 164 -26.53 -1.19 4.67
N SER A 165 -25.34 -1.80 4.71
CA SER A 165 -24.33 -1.69 5.77
C SER A 165 -24.77 -2.09 7.20
N ARG A 166 -25.91 -2.79 7.32
CA ARG A 166 -26.41 -3.33 8.60
C ARG A 166 -25.35 -4.24 9.24
N PRO A 167 -25.03 -4.04 10.54
CA PRO A 167 -23.97 -4.80 11.22
C PRO A 167 -24.39 -6.21 11.67
N ARG A 168 -25.65 -6.39 12.08
CA ARG A 168 -26.14 -7.65 12.66
C ARG A 168 -27.03 -8.42 11.71
N GLY A 169 -27.21 -9.71 11.99
CA GLY A 169 -28.08 -10.61 11.22
C GLY A 169 -27.64 -10.69 9.76
N LEU A 170 -26.34 -10.88 9.55
CA LEU A 170 -25.76 -11.10 8.22
C LEU A 170 -25.80 -12.59 7.91
N VAL A 171 -26.28 -12.94 6.73
CA VAL A 171 -26.11 -14.29 6.18
C VAL A 171 -24.75 -14.30 5.48
N LYS A 172 -23.78 -15.03 6.06
CA LYS A 172 -22.35 -14.89 5.72
C LYS A 172 -22.04 -15.28 4.28
N ASP A 173 -22.71 -16.28 3.74
CA ASP A 173 -22.45 -16.82 2.40
C ASP A 173 -22.74 -15.77 1.32
N TRP A 174 -23.87 -15.06 1.45
CA TRP A 174 -24.28 -14.01 0.51
C TRP A 174 -23.81 -12.60 0.92
N LYS A 175 -23.28 -12.41 2.13
CA LYS A 175 -22.89 -11.09 2.70
C LYS A 175 -24.04 -10.06 2.66
N LEU A 176 -25.26 -10.54 2.80
CA LEU A 176 -26.48 -9.72 2.85
C LEU A 176 -27.10 -9.79 4.25
N SER A 177 -27.78 -8.71 4.65
CA SER A 177 -28.60 -8.75 5.86
C SER A 177 -29.79 -9.69 5.68
N ARG A 178 -30.28 -10.30 6.75
CA ARG A 178 -31.45 -11.21 6.72
C ARG A 178 -32.70 -10.61 6.06
N ILE A 179 -32.87 -9.28 6.11
CA ILE A 179 -34.03 -8.59 5.53
C ILE A 179 -33.91 -8.55 4.01
N VAL A 180 -32.75 -8.08 3.52
CA VAL A 180 -32.44 -8.04 2.09
C VAL A 180 -32.34 -9.45 1.53
N TRP A 181 -31.69 -10.37 2.24
CA TRP A 181 -31.60 -11.77 1.83
C TRP A 181 -32.98 -12.40 1.64
N ARG A 182 -33.92 -12.20 2.59
CA ARG A 182 -35.29 -12.69 2.46
C ARG A 182 -36.00 -12.09 1.25
N HIS A 183 -35.90 -10.77 1.07
CA HIS A 183 -36.47 -10.10 -0.11
C HIS A 183 -35.92 -10.69 -1.42
N GLU A 184 -34.61 -10.88 -1.54
CA GLU A 184 -34.00 -11.45 -2.74
C GLU A 184 -34.30 -12.94 -2.94
N ALA A 185 -34.50 -13.69 -1.84
CA ALA A 185 -34.90 -15.09 -1.87
C ALA A 185 -36.37 -15.26 -2.30
N ASP A 186 -37.29 -14.46 -1.75
CA ASP A 186 -38.73 -14.53 -2.07
C ASP A 186 -39.00 -14.24 -3.55
N TYR A 187 -38.21 -13.34 -4.15
CA TYR A 187 -38.26 -13.05 -5.59
C TYR A 187 -37.36 -13.96 -6.44
N ASN A 188 -36.86 -15.07 -5.89
CA ASN A 188 -36.02 -16.05 -6.60
C ASN A 188 -34.81 -15.45 -7.33
N LYS A 189 -34.24 -14.36 -6.82
CA LYS A 189 -33.04 -13.73 -7.40
C LYS A 189 -31.75 -14.43 -6.96
N LEU A 190 -31.82 -15.21 -5.88
CA LEU A 190 -30.72 -16.04 -5.39
C LEU A 190 -30.82 -17.46 -5.95
N SER A 191 -29.76 -17.93 -6.59
CA SER A 191 -29.71 -19.28 -7.15
C SER A 191 -29.69 -20.34 -6.05
N GLY A 192 -30.54 -21.36 -6.17
CA GLY A 192 -30.54 -22.52 -5.28
C GLY A 192 -31.13 -22.29 -3.89
N VAL A 193 -31.72 -21.11 -3.63
CA VAL A 193 -32.45 -20.84 -2.39
C VAL A 193 -33.90 -21.23 -2.61
N GLN A 194 -34.39 -22.18 -1.82
CA GLN A 194 -35.78 -22.59 -1.79
C GLN A 194 -36.28 -22.55 -0.35
N TRP A 195 -37.60 -22.54 -0.19
CA TRP A 195 -38.21 -22.72 1.13
C TRP A 195 -37.90 -24.12 1.65
N ALA A 196 -37.56 -24.21 2.94
CA ALA A 196 -37.37 -25.49 3.59
C ALA A 196 -38.71 -26.23 3.64
N PHE A 197 -38.74 -27.42 3.05
CA PHE A 197 -39.85 -28.34 3.11
C PHE A 197 -39.36 -29.63 3.76
N TRP A 198 -40.05 -30.08 4.80
CA TRP A 198 -39.78 -31.36 5.47
C TRP A 198 -41.05 -32.20 5.41
N ARG A 199 -40.88 -33.48 5.07
CA ARG A 199 -41.95 -34.49 5.00
C ARG A 199 -41.43 -35.77 5.62
#